data_AF-Q1ZT59-F1
#
_entry.id   AF-Q1ZT59-F1
#
_cell.length_a   1.000
_cell.length_b   1.000
_cell.length_c   1.000
_cell.angle_alpha   90.00
_cell.angle_beta   90.00
_cell.angle_gamma   90.00
#
_symmetry.space_group_name_H-M   'P 1'
#
loop_
_entity.id
_entity.type
_entity.pdbx_description
1 polymer ?
#
loop_
_entity_poly.entity_id
_entity_poly.type
_entity_poly.pdbx_seq_one_letter_code
_entity_poly.pdbx_strand_id
1 'polypeptide(L)'
;MSSLAIQTTSQYKFGVLAILLASLLWGTTGTAASFADQLSPLAIGAFATGASGVIQAALSWRSIMHHFKQIMALKLLLAVSCLALSVYPLAFYTSMKLSGVTVGTVISIASAPFFTVFLECLFSKV
;
A
#
# COMPACT_ATOMS: atom_id res chain seq x y z
N MET A 1 -30.69 17.84 -16.03
CA MET A 1 -30.36 17.73 -14.59
C MET A 1 -30.59 16.32 -14.00
N SER A 2 -31.21 15.37 -14.73
CA SER A 2 -31.37 13.96 -14.31
C SER A 2 -30.17 13.06 -14.60
N SER A 3 -29.40 13.33 -15.67
CA SER A 3 -28.25 12.50 -16.07
C SER A 3 -27.05 12.56 -15.10
N LEU A 4 -26.79 13.74 -14.49
CA LEU A 4 -25.70 13.92 -13.52
C LEU A 4 -25.93 13.11 -12.23
N ALA A 5 -27.17 13.00 -11.75
CA ALA A 5 -27.50 12.27 -10.52
C ALA A 5 -27.38 10.74 -10.68
N ILE A 6 -27.62 10.23 -11.89
CA ILE A 6 -27.45 8.80 -12.21
C ILE A 6 -25.95 8.44 -12.29
N GLN A 7 -25.12 9.33 -12.86
CA GLN A 7 -23.67 9.12 -12.91
C GLN A 7 -23.03 9.14 -11.52
N THR A 8 -23.38 10.09 -10.65
CA THR A 8 -22.85 10.12 -9.27
C THR A 8 -23.25 8.90 -8.47
N THR A 9 -24.50 8.43 -8.61
CA THR A 9 -24.98 7.22 -7.93
C THR A 9 -24.29 5.95 -8.44
N SER A 10 -24.04 5.85 -9.75
CA SER A 10 -23.33 4.72 -10.36
C SER A 10 -21.86 4.67 -9.96
N GLN A 11 -21.17 5.83 -10.00
CA GLN A 11 -19.78 5.96 -9.55
C GLN A 11 -19.64 5.70 -8.05
N TYR A 12 -20.59 6.16 -7.24
CA TYR A 12 -20.63 5.84 -5.81
C TYR A 12 -20.78 4.34 -5.56
N LYS A 13 -21.74 3.68 -6.21
CA LYS A 13 -21.92 2.22 -6.10
C LYS A 13 -20.66 1.45 -6.52
N PHE A 14 -20.01 1.88 -7.61
CA PHE A 14 -18.77 1.28 -8.07
C PHE A 14 -17.63 1.48 -7.06
N GLY A 15 -17.49 2.68 -6.50
CA GLY A 15 -16.52 2.98 -5.46
C GLY A 15 -16.73 2.14 -4.20
N VAL A 16 -17.97 2.03 -3.72
CA VAL A 16 -18.33 1.17 -2.58
C VAL A 16 -17.97 -0.29 -2.87
N LEU A 17 -18.33 -0.81 -4.05
CA LEU A 17 -18.00 -2.19 -4.42
C LEU A 17 -16.47 -2.41 -4.51
N ALA A 18 -15.73 -1.45 -5.07
CA ALA A 18 -14.27 -1.51 -5.15
C ALA A 18 -13.63 -1.56 -3.75
N ILE A 19 -14.11 -0.74 -2.81
CA ILE A 19 -13.63 -0.75 -1.42
C ILE A 19 -13.95 -2.08 -0.74
N LEU A 20 -15.16 -2.61 -0.90
CA LEU A 20 -15.55 -3.89 -0.32
C LEU A 20 -14.69 -5.04 -0.87
N LEU A 21 -14.50 -5.10 -2.20
CA LEU A 21 -13.64 -6.10 -2.83
C LEU A 21 -12.18 -5.96 -2.37
N ALA A 22 -11.66 -4.75 -2.31
CA ALA A 22 -10.31 -4.50 -1.80
C ALA A 22 -10.16 -4.95 -0.35
N SER A 23 -11.14 -4.64 0.51
CA SER A 23 -11.12 -5.06 1.93
C SER A 23 -11.17 -6.57 2.09
N LEU A 24 -11.98 -7.27 1.28
CA LEU A 24 -12.06 -8.72 1.27
C LEU A 24 -10.75 -9.36 0.79
N LEU A 25 -10.22 -8.91 -0.36
CA LEU A 25 -8.96 -9.43 -0.91
C LEU A 25 -7.78 -9.17 0.03
N TRP A 26 -7.74 -8.00 0.65
CA TRP A 26 -6.68 -7.64 1.57
C TRP A 26 -6.78 -8.44 2.88
N GLY A 27 -7.98 -8.58 3.44
CA GLY A 27 -8.23 -9.39 4.63
C GLY A 27 -7.90 -10.87 4.44
N THR A 28 -8.28 -11.47 3.30
CA THR A 28 -7.95 -12.87 3.00
C THR A 28 -6.46 -13.08 2.76
N THR A 29 -5.72 -12.09 2.25
CA THR A 29 -4.26 -12.15 2.12
C THR A 29 -3.59 -12.28 3.49
N GLY A 30 -4.03 -11.52 4.49
CA GLY A 30 -3.51 -11.61 5.86
C GLY A 30 -3.72 -13.01 6.46
N THR A 31 -4.93 -13.56 6.32
CA THR A 31 -5.24 -14.92 6.79
C THR A 31 -4.48 -16.00 6.01
N ALA A 32 -4.35 -15.86 4.69
CA ALA A 32 -3.56 -16.78 3.87
C ALA A 32 -2.08 -16.78 4.26
N ALA A 33 -1.53 -15.62 4.62
CA ALA A 33 -0.15 -15.50 5.11
C ALA A 33 0.06 -16.23 6.45
N SER A 34 -0.94 -16.33 7.31
CA SER A 34 -0.87 -17.15 8.55
C SER A 34 -0.70 -18.63 8.28
N PHE A 35 -1.24 -19.14 7.17
CA PHE A 35 -1.10 -20.57 6.83
C PHE A 35 0.26 -20.90 6.19
N ALA A 36 1.06 -19.88 5.88
CA ALA A 36 2.37 -20.03 5.23
C ALA A 36 3.52 -20.10 6.25
N ASP A 37 3.40 -20.94 7.29
CA ASP A 37 4.37 -21.01 8.40
C ASP A 37 5.80 -21.35 7.97
N GLN A 38 5.94 -22.12 6.89
CA GLN A 38 7.21 -22.55 6.30
C GLN A 38 7.95 -21.41 5.58
N LEU A 39 7.26 -20.31 5.25
CA LEU A 39 7.86 -19.16 4.59
C LEU A 39 8.30 -18.11 5.61
N SER A 40 9.39 -17.42 5.30
CA SER A 40 9.80 -16.26 6.09
C SER A 40 8.84 -15.08 5.82
N PRO A 41 8.50 -14.28 6.84
CA PRO A 41 7.62 -13.12 6.66
C PRO A 41 8.25 -12.08 5.72
N LEU A 42 9.58 -12.03 5.66
CA LEU A 42 10.32 -11.23 4.69
C LEU A 42 10.10 -11.72 3.26
N ALA A 43 10.11 -13.03 3.02
CA ALA A 43 9.86 -13.58 1.69
C ALA A 43 8.42 -13.27 1.23
N ILE A 44 7.44 -13.39 2.12
CA ILE A 44 6.03 -13.05 1.83
C ILE A 44 5.92 -11.56 1.48
N GLY A 45 6.47 -10.66 2.32
CA GLY A 45 6.43 -9.22 2.08
C GLY A 45 7.17 -8.80 0.80
N ALA A 46 8.36 -9.34 0.57
CA ALA A 46 9.16 -9.07 -0.62
C ALA A 46 8.46 -9.55 -1.90
N PHE A 47 7.89 -10.76 -1.88
CA PHE A 47 7.17 -11.28 -3.03
C PHE A 47 5.89 -10.50 -3.31
N ALA A 48 5.07 -10.25 -2.29
CA ALA A 48 3.81 -9.53 -2.44
C ALA A 48 4.04 -8.13 -3.03
N THR A 49 4.93 -7.34 -2.44
CA THR A 49 5.21 -5.97 -2.89
C THR A 49 6.07 -5.91 -4.14
N GLY A 50 7.04 -6.82 -4.27
CA GLY A 50 7.88 -6.91 -5.46
C GLY A 50 7.05 -7.26 -6.70
N ALA A 51 6.21 -8.30 -6.62
CA ALA A 51 5.33 -8.69 -7.72
C ALA A 51 4.33 -7.58 -8.07
N SER A 52 3.68 -6.96 -7.07
CA SER A 52 2.76 -5.85 -7.34
C SER A 52 3.46 -4.65 -7.97
N GLY A 53 4.68 -4.33 -7.51
CA GLY A 53 5.49 -3.23 -8.05
C GLY A 53 5.90 -3.46 -9.50
N VAL A 54 6.32 -4.68 -9.85
CA VAL A 54 6.64 -5.06 -11.23
C VAL A 54 5.42 -4.95 -12.13
N ILE A 55 4.26 -5.46 -11.69
CA ILE A 55 3.01 -5.37 -12.45
C ILE A 55 2.62 -3.90 -12.64
N GLN A 56 2.67 -3.08 -11.59
CA GLN A 56 2.36 -1.65 -11.67
C GLN A 56 3.32 -0.91 -12.63
N ALA A 57 4.61 -1.21 -12.57
CA ALA A 57 5.61 -0.63 -13.45
C ALA A 57 5.37 -1.02 -14.92
N ALA A 58 4.98 -2.27 -15.18
CA ALA A 58 4.64 -2.74 -16.52
C ALA A 58 3.39 -2.03 -17.07
N LEU A 59 2.33 -1.92 -16.27
CA LEU A 59 1.09 -1.23 -16.66
C LEU A 59 1.30 0.28 -16.88
N SER A 60 2.19 0.90 -16.11
CA SER A 60 2.46 2.34 -16.17
C SER A 60 3.71 2.71 -16.99
N TRP A 61 4.34 1.74 -17.67
CA TRP A 61 5.64 1.92 -18.35
C TRP A 61 5.69 3.15 -19.26
N ARG A 62 4.65 3.35 -20.09
CA ARG A 62 4.60 4.50 -21.02
C ARG A 62 4.62 5.83 -20.28
N SER A 63 3.89 5.94 -19.17
CA SER A 63 3.85 7.16 -18.35
C SER A 63 5.19 7.41 -17.66
N ILE A 64 5.84 6.35 -17.16
CA ILE A 64 7.16 6.43 -16.54
C ILE A 64 8.19 6.94 -17.55
N MET A 65 8.19 6.41 -18.78
CA MET A 65 9.11 6.85 -19.84
C MET A 65 8.85 8.31 -20.25
N HIS A 66 7.57 8.72 -20.34
CA HIS A 66 7.21 10.09 -20.68
C HIS A 66 7.72 11.10 -19.63
N HIS A 67 7.64 10.77 -18.35
CA HIS A 67 8.00 11.67 -17.25
C HIS A 67 9.37 11.36 -16.62
N PHE A 68 10.20 10.52 -17.26
CA PHE A 68 11.43 10.00 -16.66
C PHE A 68 12.37 11.09 -16.14
N LYS A 69 12.56 12.17 -16.90
CA LYS A 69 13.41 13.30 -16.50
C LYS A 69 12.91 13.99 -15.22
N GLN A 70 11.60 14.12 -15.06
CA GLN A 70 10.98 14.73 -13.87
C GLN A 70 11.11 13.81 -12.66
N ILE A 71 10.92 12.50 -12.86
CA ILE A 71 11.12 11.49 -11.81
C ILE A 71 12.58 11.53 -11.32
N MET A 72 13.54 11.60 -12.25
CA MET A 72 14.97 11.67 -11.90
C MET A 72 15.38 13.00 -11.26
N ALA A 73 14.66 14.09 -11.53
CA ALA A 73 14.88 15.36 -10.81
C ALA A 73 14.56 15.21 -9.31
N LEU A 74 13.62 14.33 -8.95
CA LEU A 74 13.22 14.01 -7.58
C LEU A 74 13.89 12.73 -7.05
N LYS A 75 15.08 12.37 -7.55
CA LYS A 75 15.78 11.10 -7.22
C LYS A 75 15.94 10.80 -5.72
N LEU A 76 16.13 11.83 -4.88
CA LEU A 76 16.24 11.63 -3.44
C LEU A 76 14.90 11.19 -2.85
N LEU A 77 13.82 11.87 -3.21
CA LEU A 77 12.47 11.51 -2.78
C LEU A 77 12.11 10.10 -3.30
N LEU A 78 12.45 9.79 -4.55
CA LEU A 78 12.28 8.46 -5.12
C LEU A 78 13.02 7.39 -4.32
N ALA A 79 14.29 7.63 -3.95
CA ALA A 79 15.08 6.69 -3.16
C ALA A 79 14.47 6.47 -1.76
N VAL A 80 14.04 7.55 -1.10
CA VAL A 80 13.37 7.48 0.21
C VAL A 80 12.05 6.73 0.10
N SER A 81 11.22 7.01 -0.91
CA SER A 81 9.96 6.29 -1.14
C SER A 81 10.20 4.82 -1.44
N CYS A 82 11.22 4.47 -2.23
CA CYS A 82 11.59 3.09 -2.54
C CYS A 82 12.01 2.33 -1.28
N LEU A 83 12.85 2.94 -0.43
CA LEU A 83 13.25 2.37 0.85
C LEU A 83 12.05 2.18 1.78
N ALA A 84 11.25 3.22 1.97
CA ALA A 84 10.07 3.18 2.84
C ALA A 84 9.07 2.11 2.38
N LEU A 85 8.75 2.07 1.08
CA LEU A 85 7.84 1.10 0.49
C LEU A 85 8.39 -0.33 0.52
N SER A 86 9.72 -0.50 0.54
CA SER A 86 10.34 -1.82 0.67
C SER A 86 10.34 -2.31 2.12
N VAL A 87 10.63 -1.42 3.07
CA VAL A 87 10.71 -1.76 4.50
C VAL A 87 9.32 -2.01 5.09
N TYR A 88 8.32 -1.20 4.72
CA TYR A 88 6.98 -1.28 5.30
C TYR A 88 6.35 -2.69 5.21
N PRO A 89 6.26 -3.34 4.04
CA PRO A 89 5.67 -4.67 3.91
C PRO A 89 6.45 -5.73 4.69
N LEU A 90 7.78 -5.65 4.69
CA LEU A 90 8.64 -6.59 5.43
C LEU A 90 8.37 -6.49 6.94
N ALA A 91 8.30 -5.27 7.47
CA ALA A 91 7.97 -5.01 8.86
C ALA A 91 6.52 -5.43 9.18
N PHE A 92 5.57 -5.16 8.28
CA PHE A 92 4.15 -5.48 8.44
C PHE A 92 3.91 -7.00 8.54
N TYR A 93 4.46 -7.78 7.60
CA TYR A 93 4.36 -9.25 7.67
C TYR A 93 5.13 -9.85 8.85
N THR A 94 6.24 -9.23 9.25
CA THR A 94 6.96 -9.65 10.46
C THR A 94 6.14 -9.39 11.71
N SER A 95 5.49 -8.23 11.82
CA SER A 95 4.56 -7.90 12.91
C SER A 95 3.42 -8.91 13.03
N MET A 96 2.82 -9.28 11.89
CA MET A 96 1.77 -10.30 11.85
C MET A 96 2.27 -11.68 12.33
N LYS A 97 3.50 -12.07 11.99
CA LYS A 97 4.07 -13.35 12.47
C LYS A 97 4.42 -13.33 13.96
N LEU A 98 4.84 -12.19 14.51
CA LEU A 98 5.23 -12.06 15.91
C LEU A 98 4.05 -11.87 16.87
N SER A 99 3.06 -11.06 16.49
CA SER A 99 1.92 -10.68 17.36
C SER A 99 0.62 -11.37 16.97
N GLY A 100 0.61 -12.15 15.88
CA GLY A 100 -0.60 -12.66 15.24
C GLY A 100 -1.19 -11.64 14.27
N VAL A 101 -1.91 -12.14 13.25
CA VAL A 101 -2.46 -11.30 12.17
C VAL A 101 -3.38 -10.21 12.67
N THR A 102 -4.31 -10.51 13.58
CA THR A 102 -5.27 -9.52 14.09
C THR A 102 -4.57 -8.36 14.80
N VAL A 103 -3.73 -8.67 15.80
CA VAL A 103 -3.06 -7.64 16.62
C VAL A 103 -2.02 -6.89 15.79
N GLY A 104 -1.17 -7.60 15.05
CA GLY A 104 -0.14 -7.00 14.21
C GLY A 104 -0.73 -6.06 13.15
N THR A 105 -1.86 -6.43 12.54
CA THR A 105 -2.55 -5.61 11.54
C THR A 105 -3.16 -4.36 12.15
N VAL A 106 -3.95 -4.51 13.23
CA VAL A 106 -4.64 -3.39 13.87
C VAL A 106 -3.65 -2.36 14.37
N ILE A 107 -2.59 -2.77 15.07
CA ILE A 107 -1.58 -1.84 15.60
C ILE A 107 -0.85 -1.12 14.45
N SER A 108 -0.42 -1.86 13.42
CA SER A 108 0.31 -1.27 12.30
C SER A 108 -0.50 -0.20 11.59
N ILE A 109 -1.77 -0.48 11.27
CA ILE A 109 -2.64 0.49 10.59
C ILE A 109 -3.06 1.63 11.50
N ALA A 110 -3.45 1.33 12.74
CA ALA A 110 -3.89 2.35 13.68
C ALA A 110 -2.78 3.33 14.05
N SER A 111 -1.50 2.90 13.97
CA SER A 111 -0.36 3.78 14.23
C SER A 111 -0.06 4.77 13.09
N ALA A 112 -0.49 4.49 11.86
CA ALA A 112 -0.09 5.28 10.69
C ALA A 112 -0.47 6.77 10.79
N PRO A 113 -1.69 7.17 11.24
CA PRO A 113 -2.02 8.59 11.40
C PRO A 113 -1.12 9.32 12.40
N PHE A 114 -0.72 8.66 13.50
CA PHE A 114 0.18 9.25 14.49
C PHE A 114 1.56 9.50 13.90
N PHE A 115 2.08 8.55 13.12
CA PHE A 115 3.34 8.74 12.39
C PHE A 115 3.23 9.83 11.33
N THR A 116 2.11 9.93 10.61
CA THR A 116 1.88 11.02 9.65
C THR A 116 1.96 12.38 10.33
N VAL A 117 1.26 12.58 11.46
CA VAL A 117 1.32 13.83 12.24
C VAL A 117 2.72 14.09 12.75
N PHE A 118 3.41 13.07 13.27
CA PHE A 118 4.78 13.22 13.75
C PHE A 118 5.75 13.66 12.64
N LEU A 119 5.67 13.05 11.46
CA LEU A 119 6.49 13.42 10.31
C LEU A 119 6.12 14.82 9.80
N GLU A 120 4.84 15.18 9.80
CA GLU A 120 4.39 16.53 9.47
C GLU A 120 4.99 17.56 10.43
N CYS A 121 4.94 17.33 11.75
CA CYS A 121 5.58 18.23 12.72
C CYS A 121 7.10 18.33 12.55
N LEU A 122 7.76 17.28 12.08
CA LEU A 122 9.21 17.25 11.89
C LEU A 122 9.65 18.01 10.62
N PHE A 123 8.87 17.91 9.53
CA PHE A 123 9.24 18.45 8.23
C PHE A 123 8.52 19.74 7.84
N SER A 124 7.39 20.05 8.47
CA SER A 124 6.76 21.35 8.31
C SER A 124 7.65 22.41 8.92
N LYS A 125 8.16 23.31 8.07
CA LYS A 125 8.62 24.62 8.55
C LYS A 125 7.39 25.35 9.04
N VAL A 126 7.30 25.56 10.35
CA VAL A 126 6.39 26.54 10.96
C VAL A 126 6.53 27.88 10.24
#